data_AF-A0A0K8Q9W4-F1
#
_entry.id   AF-A0A0K8Q9W4-F1
#
_cell.length_a   1.000
_cell.length_b   1.000
_cell.length_c   1.000
_cell.angle_alpha   90.00
_cell.angle_beta   90.00
_cell.angle_gamma   90.00
#
_symmetry.space_group_name_H-M   'P 1'
#
loop_
_entity.id
_entity.type
_entity.pdbx_description
1 polymer ?
#
loop_
_entity_poly.entity_id
_entity_poly.type
_entity_poly.pdbx_seq_one_letter_code
_entity_poly.pdbx_strand_id
1 'polypeptide(L)'
;MVAPHIARHVPEEPVQLSLLHGFPDRAPSPSGPPLAPELPVARVLIESSLPHLDRPFDYSVPAAIDPGRSTGARVKVTFNGQELNGYILDRMAES
;
A
#
# COMPACT_ATOMS: atom_id res chain seq x y z
N MET A 1 -21.30 -21.90 61.48
CA MET A 1 -19.86 -22.22 61.46
C MET A 1 -19.58 -23.01 60.18
N VAL A 2 -18.59 -22.55 59.39
CA VAL A 2 -17.98 -23.09 58.14
C VAL A 2 -18.84 -23.22 56.85
N ALA A 3 -18.36 -22.53 55.80
CA ALA A 3 -18.90 -22.42 54.44
C ALA A 3 -18.45 -23.57 53.51
N PRO A 4 -19.19 -23.90 52.43
CA PRO A 4 -18.64 -24.68 51.34
C PRO A 4 -18.05 -23.77 50.23
N HIS A 5 -16.81 -24.10 49.89
CA HIS A 5 -15.95 -23.48 48.90
C HIS A 5 -16.46 -23.73 47.47
N ILE A 6 -17.15 -22.76 46.87
CA ILE A 6 -17.47 -22.81 45.44
C ILE A 6 -16.18 -22.54 44.65
N ALA A 7 -15.65 -23.61 44.06
CA ALA A 7 -14.52 -23.57 43.15
C ALA A 7 -14.84 -22.62 41.98
N ARG A 8 -13.93 -21.66 41.75
CA ARG A 8 -14.02 -20.71 40.64
C ARG A 8 -13.81 -21.49 39.34
N HIS A 9 -14.86 -21.61 38.55
CA HIS A 9 -14.80 -22.13 37.18
C HIS A 9 -13.95 -21.16 36.35
N VAL A 10 -12.80 -21.61 35.88
CA VAL A 10 -11.97 -20.86 34.91
C VAL A 10 -12.81 -20.75 33.63
N PRO A 11 -13.04 -19.56 33.06
CA PRO A 11 -13.68 -19.47 31.76
C PRO A 11 -12.70 -20.03 30.73
N GLU A 12 -13.09 -21.11 30.06
CA GLU A 12 -12.46 -21.59 28.83
C GLU A 12 -12.52 -20.45 27.81
N GLU A 13 -11.42 -19.71 27.64
CA GLU A 13 -11.31 -18.67 26.63
C GLU A 13 -11.49 -19.32 25.24
N PRO A 14 -12.46 -18.87 24.43
CA PRO A 14 -12.62 -19.40 23.09
C PRO A 14 -11.39 -19.06 22.27
N VAL A 15 -10.64 -20.08 21.85
CA VAL A 15 -9.47 -19.90 20.99
C VAL A 15 -9.96 -19.40 19.62
N GLN A 16 -9.69 -18.13 19.30
CA GLN A 16 -10.03 -17.58 17.98
C GLN A 16 -9.08 -18.20 16.95
N LEU A 17 -9.62 -19.07 16.09
CA LEU A 17 -8.89 -19.62 14.96
C LEU A 17 -8.50 -18.49 14.01
N SER A 18 -7.22 -18.37 13.72
CA SER A 18 -6.72 -17.38 12.76
C SER A 18 -7.29 -17.68 11.37
N LEU A 19 -8.05 -16.74 10.81
CA LEU A 19 -8.61 -16.83 9.46
C LEU A 19 -7.55 -16.88 8.35
N LEU A 20 -6.30 -16.57 8.70
CA LEU A 20 -5.18 -16.51 7.77
C LEU A 20 -4.38 -17.82 7.72
N HIS A 21 -4.82 -18.88 8.40
CA HIS A 21 -4.18 -20.19 8.30
C HIS A 21 -4.32 -20.75 6.87
N GLY A 22 -3.18 -20.96 6.18
CA GLY A 22 -3.14 -21.58 4.85
C GLY A 22 -2.93 -20.63 3.68
N PHE A 23 -2.90 -19.31 3.91
CA PHE A 23 -2.38 -18.39 2.90
C PHE A 23 -0.84 -18.40 2.95
N PRO A 24 -0.15 -18.64 1.82
CA PRO A 24 1.30 -18.51 1.80
C PRO A 24 1.67 -17.07 2.18
N ASP A 25 2.76 -16.91 2.93
CA ASP A 25 3.37 -15.59 3.12
C ASP A 25 3.69 -15.04 1.74
N ARG A 26 2.85 -14.13 1.25
CA ARG A 26 3.07 -13.52 -0.04
C ARG A 26 4.12 -12.44 0.17
N ALA A 27 5.38 -12.85 0.09
CA ALA A 27 6.47 -11.92 -0.10
C ALA A 27 6.10 -11.01 -1.29
N PRO A 28 6.26 -9.68 -1.18
CA PRO A 28 6.00 -8.78 -2.29
C PRO A 28 6.97 -9.12 -3.42
N SER A 29 6.54 -9.95 -4.36
CA SER A 29 7.24 -10.15 -5.62
C SER A 29 7.14 -8.83 -6.39
N PRO A 30 8.25 -8.15 -6.71
CA PRO A 30 8.23 -6.95 -7.53
C PRO A 30 7.85 -7.37 -8.95
N SER A 31 6.56 -7.54 -9.20
CA SER A 31 6.02 -7.92 -10.49
C SER A 31 5.95 -6.65 -11.33
N GLY A 32 7.12 -6.18 -11.75
CA GLY A 32 7.31 -4.93 -12.50
C GLY A 32 8.76 -4.73 -12.94
N PRO A 33 9.03 -3.76 -13.82
CA PRO A 33 10.40 -3.38 -14.18
C PRO A 33 11.21 -2.97 -12.94
N PRO A 34 12.55 -3.08 -12.98
CA PRO A 34 13.40 -2.71 -11.85
C PRO A 34 13.11 -1.26 -11.44
N LEU A 35 12.98 -1.01 -10.13
CA LEU A 35 12.67 0.32 -9.60
C LEU A 35 13.91 1.22 -9.59
N ALA A 36 13.68 2.54 -9.62
CA ALA A 36 14.73 3.53 -9.53
C ALA A 36 15.53 3.35 -8.22
N PRO A 37 16.87 3.41 -8.26
CA PRO A 37 17.70 3.19 -7.07
C PRO A 37 17.54 4.33 -6.05
N GLU A 38 17.20 5.52 -6.51
CA GLU A 38 16.94 6.71 -5.71
C GLU A 38 15.49 7.14 -5.86
N LEU A 39 14.82 7.32 -4.72
CA LEU A 39 13.43 7.76 -4.62
C LEU A 39 12.48 6.95 -5.55
N PRO A 40 12.30 5.64 -5.30
CA PRO A 40 11.51 4.72 -6.12
C PRO A 40 10.00 5.00 -6.08
N VAL A 41 9.53 5.91 -5.23
CA VAL A 41 8.13 6.28 -5.10
C VAL A 41 7.93 7.69 -5.64
N ALA A 42 6.93 7.88 -6.50
CA ALA A 42 6.44 9.19 -6.90
C ALA A 42 5.00 9.39 -6.45
N ARG A 43 4.73 10.49 -5.74
CA ARG A 43 3.36 10.91 -5.43
C ARG A 43 2.83 11.68 -6.63
N VAL A 44 1.75 11.21 -7.26
CA VAL A 44 1.20 11.78 -8.49
C VAL A 44 -0.21 12.27 -8.25
N LEU A 45 -0.49 13.52 -8.63
CA LEU A 45 -1.85 14.03 -8.73
C LEU A 45 -2.39 13.71 -10.13
N ILE A 46 -3.52 13.00 -10.19
CA ILE A 46 -4.13 12.59 -11.46
C ILE A 46 -5.06 13.71 -11.95
N GLU A 47 -4.87 14.14 -13.19
CA GLU A 47 -5.78 15.07 -13.86
C GLU A 47 -7.02 14.30 -14.33
N SER A 48 -8.10 14.35 -13.55
CA SER A 48 -9.38 13.73 -13.90
C SER A 48 -10.56 14.61 -13.49
N SER A 49 -11.65 14.55 -14.27
CA SER A 49 -12.92 15.20 -13.92
C SER A 49 -13.66 14.51 -12.77
N LEU A 50 -13.16 13.36 -12.30
CA LEU A 50 -13.75 12.59 -11.21
C LEU A 50 -13.28 13.13 -9.85
N PRO A 51 -14.19 13.53 -8.95
CA PRO A 51 -13.81 14.18 -7.68
C PRO A 51 -13.02 13.25 -6.74
N HIS A 52 -13.16 11.94 -6.89
CA HIS A 52 -12.42 10.97 -6.07
C HIS A 52 -10.95 10.78 -6.50
N LEU A 53 -10.55 11.33 -7.65
CA LEU A 53 -9.18 11.29 -8.15
C LEU A 53 -8.40 12.59 -7.87
N ASP A 54 -9.03 13.56 -7.20
CA ASP A 54 -8.40 14.81 -6.75
C ASP A 54 -7.52 14.61 -5.49
N ARG A 55 -6.74 13.52 -5.45
CA ARG A 55 -5.78 13.26 -4.38
C ARG A 55 -4.47 12.72 -4.94
N PRO A 56 -3.35 12.89 -4.22
CA PRO A 56 -2.11 12.24 -4.58
C PRO A 56 -2.21 10.72 -4.45
N PHE A 57 -1.62 10.00 -5.40
CA PHE A 57 -1.46 8.55 -5.38
C PHE A 57 0.02 8.19 -5.51
N ASP A 58 0.46 7.19 -4.77
CA ASP A 58 1.85 6.74 -4.76
C ASP A 58 2.08 5.70 -5.87
N TYR A 59 3.06 5.96 -6.73
CA TYR A 59 3.43 5.12 -7.86
C TYR A 59 4.88 4.70 -7.78
N SER A 60 5.16 3.44 -8.10
CA SER A 60 6.53 2.95 -8.24
C SER A 60 7.16 3.48 -9.52
N VAL A 61 8.35 4.06 -9.42
CA VAL A 61 9.11 4.63 -10.53
C VAL A 61 10.10 3.58 -11.05
N PRO A 62 9.98 3.14 -12.32
CA PRO A 62 10.96 2.25 -12.94
C PRO A 62 12.32 2.94 -13.12
N ALA A 63 13.42 2.20 -12.98
CA ALA A 63 14.79 2.64 -13.24
C ALA A 63 15.03 3.10 -14.68
N ALA A 64 14.20 2.61 -15.63
CA ALA A 64 14.26 3.02 -17.02
C ALA A 64 13.67 4.43 -17.28
N ILE A 65 12.94 5.00 -16.30
CA ILE A 65 12.38 6.35 -16.40
C ILE A 65 13.34 7.32 -15.70
N ASP A 66 13.69 8.37 -16.44
CA ASP A 66 14.75 9.32 -16.13
C ASP A 66 14.76 9.80 -14.66
N PRO A 67 15.90 9.73 -13.94
CA PRO A 67 16.03 10.25 -12.57
C PRO A 67 15.81 11.76 -12.50
N GLY A 68 15.88 12.48 -13.63
CA GLY A 68 15.63 13.91 -13.75
C GLY A 68 14.16 14.31 -13.84
N ARG A 69 13.20 13.37 -13.76
CA ARG A 69 11.77 13.71 -13.63
C ARG A 69 11.49 14.23 -12.22
N SER A 70 11.83 15.49 -12.01
CA SER A 70 11.59 16.25 -10.78
C SER A 70 10.10 16.51 -10.59
N THR A 71 9.73 16.82 -9.34
CA THR A 71 8.43 17.41 -8.98
C THR A 71 7.99 18.46 -10.02
N GLY A 72 6.72 18.40 -10.40
CA GLY A 72 6.08 19.24 -11.42
C GLY A 72 6.05 18.62 -12.82
N ALA A 73 6.77 17.52 -13.06
CA ALA A 73 6.75 16.87 -14.36
C ALA A 73 5.41 16.16 -14.64
N ARG A 74 4.91 16.34 -15.87
CA ARG A 74 3.72 15.65 -16.36
C ARG A 74 4.04 14.19 -16.68
N VAL A 75 3.19 13.28 -16.22
CA VAL A 75 3.32 11.84 -16.38
C VAL A 75 2.04 11.24 -16.96
N LYS A 76 2.19 10.09 -17.62
CA LYS A 76 1.09 9.19 -17.95
C LYS A 76 1.14 8.01 -16.99
N VAL A 77 0.03 7.74 -16.32
CA VAL A 77 -0.10 6.65 -15.36
C VAL A 77 -1.28 5.77 -15.74
N THR A 78 -1.18 4.47 -15.45
CA THR A 78 -2.32 3.56 -15.58
C THR A 78 -3.07 3.51 -14.26
N PHE A 79 -4.33 3.92 -14.27
CA PHE A 79 -5.24 3.84 -13.13
C PHE A 79 -6.48 3.04 -13.54
N ASN A 80 -6.79 1.97 -12.81
CA ASN A 80 -7.92 1.09 -13.10
C ASN A 80 -7.99 0.61 -14.57
N GLY A 81 -6.83 0.29 -15.16
CA GLY A 81 -6.72 -0.15 -16.56
C GLY A 81 -6.83 0.96 -17.61
N GLN A 82 -6.98 2.22 -17.21
CA GLN A 82 -7.03 3.38 -18.10
C GLN A 82 -5.77 4.22 -17.98
N GLU A 83 -5.29 4.79 -19.08
CA GLU A 83 -4.18 5.72 -19.07
C GLU A 83 -4.68 7.14 -18.81
N LEU A 84 -4.18 7.75 -17.74
CA LEU A 84 -4.54 9.10 -17.32
C LEU A 84 -3.28 9.98 -17.24
N ASN A 85 -3.46 11.28 -17.43
CA ASN A 85 -2.40 12.25 -17.21
C ASN A 85 -2.35 12.65 -15.74
N GLY A 86 -1.17 13.03 -15.28
CA GLY A 86 -0.98 13.56 -13.94
C GLY A 86 0.34 14.31 -13.79
N TYR A 87 0.60 14.82 -12.58
CA TYR A 87 1.83 15.52 -12.24
C TYR A 87 2.48 14.91 -11.00
N ILE A 88 3.80 14.78 -11.03
CA ILE A 88 4.58 14.37 -9.86
C ILE A 88 4.57 15.53 -8.86
N LEU A 89 4.09 15.29 -7.65
CA LEU A 89 4.14 16.24 -6.54
C LEU A 89 5.41 16.07 -5.70
N ASP A 90 5.86 14.83 -5.51
CA ASP A 90 7.03 14.53 -4.68
C ASP A 90 7.62 13.17 -5.05
N ARG A 91 8.90 12.96 -4.72
CA ARG A 91 9.57 11.66 -4.85
C ARG A 91 10.13 11.23 -3.50
N MET A 92 9.76 10.03 -3.07
CA MET A 92 10.09 9.49 -1.74
C MET A 92 10.85 8.17 -1.84
N ALA A 93 11.58 7.84 -0.77
CA ALA A 93 12.22 6.53 -0.59
C ALA A 93 11.19 5.42 -0.34
N GLU A 94 10.09 5.76 0.36
CA GLU A 94 9.10 4.83 0.91
C GLU A 94 7.69 5.46 0.81
N SER A 95 6.63 4.62 0.84
CA SER A 95 5.20 5.01 0.76
C SER A 95 4.47 4.79 2.06
#